data_AF-A0A8T4EM18-F1
#
_entry.id   AF-A0A8T4EM18-F1
#
_cell.length_a   1.000
_cell.length_b   1.000
_cell.length_c   1.000
_cell.angle_alpha   90.00
_cell.angle_beta   90.00
_cell.angle_gamma   90.00
#
_symmetry.space_group_name_H-M   'P 1'
#
loop_
_entity.id
_entity.type
_entity.pdbx_description
1 polymer ?
#
loop_
_entity_poly.entity_id
_entity_poly.type
_entity_poly.pdbx_seq_one_letter_code
_entity_poly.pdbx_strand_id
1 'polypeptide(L)' 'MGFKTEEEIDEWLTLEKERLEQEFLENVNKDKERIPQFRKKYDSEMKKLLARYEKESFRMLEKQKSGKNMLEKE' A
#
# COMPACT_ATOMS: atom_id res chain seq x y z
N MET A 1 13.48 26.81 11.09
CA MET A 1 12.50 25.76 10.73
C MET A 1 12.30 24.92 11.97
N GLY A 2 11.12 25.01 12.61
CA GLY A 2 10.78 24.19 13.76
C GLY A 2 10.52 22.76 13.30
N PHE A 3 11.23 21.80 13.87
CA PHE A 3 11.01 20.38 13.61
C PHE A 3 9.69 19.98 14.25
N LYS A 4 8.80 19.35 13.48
CA LYS A 4 7.58 18.73 14.01
C LYS A 4 7.97 17.59 14.95
N THR A 5 7.33 17.50 16.12
CA THR A 5 7.52 16.37 17.04
C THR A 5 6.99 15.09 16.42
N GLU A 6 7.38 13.93 16.96
CA GLU A 6 6.95 12.62 16.47
C GLU A 6 5.41 12.49 16.49
N GLU A 7 4.76 13.05 17.52
CA GLU A 7 3.29 13.13 17.63
C GLU A 7 2.66 14.02 16.55
N GLU A 8 3.25 15.17 16.23
CA GLU A 8 2.76 16.07 15.17
C GLU A 8 2.93 15.45 13.76
N ILE A 9 3.89 14.55 13.60
CA ILE A 9 4.08 13.79 12.36
C ILE A 9 3.03 12.69 12.24
N ASP A 10 2.77 11.95 13.33
CA ASP A 10 1.76 10.89 13.34
C ASP A 10 0.33 11.42 13.15
N GLU A 11 0.01 12.55 13.78
CA GLU A 11 -1.28 13.20 13.59
C GLU A 11 -1.44 13.71 12.15
N TRP A 12 -0.38 14.29 11.58
CA TRP A 12 -0.39 14.73 10.17
C TRP A 12 -0.52 13.55 9.20
N LEU A 13 0.18 12.43 9.45
CA LEU A 13 0.06 11.22 8.63
C LEU A 13 -1.34 10.61 8.71
N THR A 14 -1.96 10.64 9.89
CA THR A 14 -3.33 10.15 10.09
C THR A 14 -4.33 11.01 9.32
N LEU A 15 -4.24 12.33 9.44
CA LEU A 15 -5.10 13.27 8.73
C LEU A 15 -4.91 13.18 7.21
N GLU A 16 -3.68 13.04 6.73
CA GLU A 16 -3.40 12.91 5.30
C GLU A 16 -3.91 11.58 4.75
N LYS A 17 -3.83 10.49 5.52
CA LYS A 17 -4.42 9.20 5.16
C LYS A 17 -5.94 9.30 5.02
N GLU A 18 -6.63 9.91 6.00
CA GLU A 18 -8.08 10.10 5.94
C GLU A 18 -8.49 10.98 4.75
N ARG A 19 -7.72 12.04 4.45
CA ARG A 19 -7.95 12.91 3.31
C ARG A 19 -7.84 12.15 1.99
N LEU A 20 -6.80 11.32 1.83
CA LEU A 20 -6.59 10.50 0.64
C LEU A 20 -7.66 9.42 0.49
N GLU A 21 -8.13 8.82 1.59
CA GLU A 21 -9.24 7.87 1.57
C GLU A 21 -10.56 8.53 1.13
N GLN A 22 -10.85 9.74 1.62
CA GLN A 22 -12.02 10.52 1.19
C GLN A 22 -11.93 10.92 -0.28
N GLU A 23 -10.78 11.42 -0.74
CA GLU A 23 -10.56 11.80 -2.15
C GLU A 23 -10.70 10.58 -3.08
N PHE A 24 -10.19 9.42 -2.66
CA PHE A 24 -10.36 8.17 -3.40
C PHE A 24 -11.84 7.73 -3.46
N LEU A 25 -12.57 7.78 -2.35
CA LEU A 25 -13.97 7.42 -2.31
C LEU A 25 -14.84 8.38 -3.13
N GLU A 26 -14.55 9.68 -3.10
CA GLU A 26 -15.20 10.68 -3.94
C GLU A 26 -14.93 10.44 -5.43
N ASN A 27 -13.68 10.16 -5.80
CA ASN A 27 -13.34 9.86 -7.20
C ASN A 27 -13.99 8.56 -7.67
N VAL A 28 -13.99 7.52 -6.83
CA VAL A 28 -14.71 6.26 -7.12
C VAL A 28 -16.22 6.50 -7.23
N ASN A 29 -16.80 7.38 -6.42
CA ASN A 29 -18.23 7.70 -6.49
C ASN A 29 -18.57 8.57 -7.71
N LYS A 30 -17.72 9.53 -8.09
CA LYS A 30 -17.87 10.31 -9.33
C LYS A 30 -17.72 9.42 -10.58
N ASP A 31 -16.87 8.41 -10.53
CA ASP A 31 -16.69 7.44 -11.61
C ASP A 31 -17.80 6.38 -11.71
N LYS A 32 -18.63 6.20 -10.65
CA LYS A 32 -19.77 5.26 -10.68
C LYS A 32 -20.85 5.64 -11.69
N GLU A 33 -21.00 6.92 -12.03
CA GLU A 33 -21.94 7.34 -13.07
C GLU A 33 -21.44 7.02 -14.49
N ARG A 34 -20.15 6.70 -14.67
CA ARG A 34 -19.59 6.56 -16.02
C ARG A 34 -19.13 5.16 -16.42
N ILE A 35 -18.67 4.25 -15.54
CA ILE A 35 -18.06 3.02 -16.12
C ILE A 35 -18.10 1.69 -15.33
N PRO A 36 -19.09 0.82 -15.59
CA PRO A 36 -19.04 -0.59 -15.19
C PRO A 36 -17.93 -1.40 -15.87
N GLN A 37 -17.52 -1.02 -17.09
CA GLN A 37 -16.57 -1.80 -17.90
C GLN A 37 -15.10 -1.56 -17.54
N PHE A 38 -14.74 -0.36 -17.09
CA PHE A 38 -13.37 -0.03 -16.67
C PHE A 38 -13.09 -0.57 -15.26
N ARG A 39 -14.10 -0.64 -14.38
CA ARG A 39 -13.96 -1.17 -13.01
C ARG A 39 -13.54 -2.65 -12.99
N LYS A 40 -14.17 -3.51 -13.81
CA LYS A 40 -13.77 -4.92 -13.91
C LYS A 40 -12.34 -5.11 -14.44
N LYS A 41 -11.92 -4.29 -15.40
CA LYS A 41 -10.56 -4.35 -15.96
C LYS A 41 -9.54 -3.85 -14.94
N TYR A 42 -9.85 -2.75 -14.26
CA TYR A 42 -9.01 -2.19 -13.20
C TYR A 42 -8.88 -3.15 -12.01
N ASP A 43 -9.97 -3.71 -11.51
CA ASP A 43 -9.95 -4.69 -10.41
C ASP A 43 -9.15 -5.94 -10.78
N SER A 44 -9.21 -6.39 -12.03
CA SER A 44 -8.43 -7.53 -12.52
C SER A 44 -6.94 -7.24 -12.57
N GLU A 45 -6.54 -6.09 -13.12
CA GLU A 45 -5.12 -5.68 -13.19
C GLU A 45 -4.57 -5.39 -11.78
N MET A 46 -5.36 -4.78 -10.90
CA MET A 46 -5.00 -4.55 -9.50
C MET A 46 -4.78 -5.87 -8.75
N LYS A 47 -5.67 -6.86 -8.93
CA LYS A 47 -5.48 -8.21 -8.34
C LYS A 47 -4.21 -8.89 -8.85
N LYS A 48 -3.87 -8.75 -10.13
CA LYS A 48 -2.62 -9.30 -10.69
C LYS A 48 -1.39 -8.63 -10.09
N LEU A 49 -1.44 -7.31 -9.87
CA LEU A 49 -0.35 -6.56 -9.28
C LEU A 49 -0.13 -6.96 -7.82
N LEU A 50 -1.20 -7.02 -7.02
CA LEU A 50 -1.15 -7.45 -5.63
C LEU A 50 -0.59 -8.88 -5.49
N ALA A 51 -1.04 -9.82 -6.33
CA ALA A 51 -0.53 -11.18 -6.32
C ALA A 51 0.98 -11.28 -6.65
N ARG A 52 1.49 -10.40 -7.54
CA ARG A 52 2.93 -10.32 -7.82
C ARG A 52 3.70 -9.77 -6.62
N TYR A 53 3.17 -8.73 -5.98
CA TYR A 53 3.79 -8.14 -4.81
C TYR A 53 3.85 -9.11 -3.63
N GLU A 54 2.78 -9.84 -3.33
CA GLU A 54 2.77 -10.88 -2.27
C GLU A 54 3.81 -11.98 -2.53
N LYS A 55 3.92 -12.42 -3.79
CA LYS A 55 4.91 -13.44 -4.17
C LYS A 55 6.34 -12.92 -4.01
N GLU A 56 6.58 -11.67 -4.37
CA GLU A 56 7.90 -11.05 -4.27
C GLU A 56 8.27 -10.75 -2.81
N SER A 57 7.32 -10.29 -2.00
CA SER A 57 7.50 -10.08 -0.56
C SER A 57 7.79 -11.38 0.17
N PHE A 58 7.07 -12.46 -0.15
CA PHE A 58 7.35 -13.79 0.37
C PHE A 58 8.78 -14.25 0.03
N ARG A 59 9.20 -14.07 -1.22
CA ARG A 59 10.56 -14.41 -1.67
C ARG A 59 11.64 -13.58 -0.97
N MET A 60 11.40 -12.29 -0.71
CA MET A 60 12.32 -11.44 0.04
C MET A 60 12.40 -11.85 1.52
N LEU A 61 11.28 -12.21 2.14
CA LEU A 61 11.23 -12.73 3.51
C LEU A 61 11.93 -14.08 3.64
N GLU A 62 11.77 -14.99 2.67
CA GLU A 62 12.53 -16.24 2.62
C GLU A 62 14.03 -15.99 2.45
N LYS A 63 14.43 -15.06 1.60
CA LYS A 63 15.84 -14.65 1.46
C LYS A 63 16.39 -14.05 2.76
N GLN A 64 15.61 -13.23 3.47
CA GLN A 64 16.02 -12.69 4.78
C GLN A 64 16.16 -13.79 5.83
N LYS A 65 15.21 -14.74 5.92
CA LYS A 65 15.32 -15.88 6.83
C LYS A 65 16.52 -16.78 6.49
N SER A 66 16.78 -16.99 5.20
CA SER A 66 17.94 -17.73 4.73
C SER A 66 19.27 -17.02 5.01
N GLY A 67 19.31 -15.69 4.98
CA GLY A 67 20.49 -14.89 5.34
C GLY A 67 20.72 -14.79 6.86
N LYS A 68 19.64 -14.75 7.66
CA LYS A 68 19.71 -14.72 9.13
C LYS A 68 20.25 -16.03 9.71
N ASN A 69 19.94 -17.18 9.08
CA ASN A 69 20.48 -18.48 9.46
C ASN A 69 22.00 -18.65 9.21
N MET A 70 22.64 -17.77 8.43
CA MET A 70 24.10 -17.80 8.22
C MET A 70 24.87 -17.00 9.29
N LEU A 71 24.22 -16.07 9.99
CA LEU A 71 24.84 -15.24 11.03
C LEU A 71 24.74 -15.84 12.44
N GLU A 72 23.91 -16.86 12.67
CA GLU A 72 23.81 -17.59 13.95
C GLU A 72 24.77 -18.79 14.04
N LYS A 73 25.66 -18.98 13.05
CA LYS A 73 26.64 -20.08 13.01
C LYS A 73 28.11 -19.65 13.11
N GLU A 74 28.38 -18.37 13.36
CA GLU A 74 29.71 -17.89 13.78
C GLU A 74 29.78 -17.66 15.29
#